data_AF-K4AUE8-F1
#
_entry.id   AF-K4AUE8-F1
#
_cell.length_a   1.000
_cell.length_b   1.000
_cell.length_c   1.000
_cell.angle_alpha   90.00
_cell.angle_beta   90.00
_cell.angle_gamma   90.00
#
_symmetry.space_group_name_H-M   'P 1'
#
loop_
_entity.id
_entity.type
_entity.pdbx_description
1 polymer ?
#
loop_
_entity_poly.entity_id
_entity_poly.type
_entity_poly.pdbx_seq_one_letter_code
_entity_poly.pdbx_strand_id
1 'polypeptide(L)'
;MLQTKKVIQNHFLSLHHLLPFILVGASLLHLAALHQYGSNNALGSSSFGSCCYLFFHLDFYAPNVLGHADNYIPVIPMSTPPHIVPE
;
A
#
# COMPACT_ATOMS: atom_id res chain seq x y z
N MET A 1 -2.33 29.33 8.67
CA MET A 1 -3.00 28.09 8.24
C MET A 1 -2.21 27.30 7.18
N LEU A 2 -1.67 27.93 6.12
CA LEU A 2 -0.88 27.25 5.08
C LEU A 2 0.45 26.64 5.59
N GLN A 3 1.12 27.31 6.53
CA GLN A 3 2.39 26.81 7.10
C GLN A 3 2.21 25.49 7.86
N THR A 4 1.11 25.32 8.60
CA THR A 4 0.82 24.11 9.37
C THR A 4 0.56 22.90 8.47
N LYS A 5 -0.14 23.07 7.33
CA LYS A 5 -0.35 21.97 6.35
C LYS A 5 0.97 21.47 5.77
N LYS A 6 1.90 22.39 5.46
CA LYS A 6 3.22 22.03 4.90
C LYS A 6 4.09 21.27 5.92
N VAL A 7 4.06 21.68 7.19
CA VAL A 7 4.74 20.95 8.28
C VAL A 7 4.16 19.54 8.43
N ILE A 8 2.84 19.41 8.50
CA ILE A 8 2.16 18.12 8.67
C ILE A 8 2.44 17.18 7.49
N GLN A 9 2.35 17.67 6.24
CA GLN A 9 2.70 16.88 5.05
C GLN A 9 4.16 16.40 5.09
N ASN A 10 5.09 17.23 5.55
CA ASN A 10 6.49 16.85 5.70
C ASN A 10 6.69 15.75 6.75
N HIS A 11 5.90 15.75 7.83
CA HIS A 11 5.95 14.70 8.86
C HIS A 11 5.38 13.38 8.34
N PHE A 12 4.25 13.41 7.63
CA PHE A 12 3.68 12.21 7.01
C PHE A 12 4.58 11.65 5.91
N LEU A 13 5.20 12.51 5.10
CA LEU A 13 6.13 12.10 4.07
C LEU A 13 7.36 11.40 4.69
N SER A 14 7.92 11.97 5.75
CA SER A 14 9.05 11.38 6.49
C SER A 14 8.68 10.01 7.08
N LEU A 15 7.52 9.90 7.73
CA LEU A 15 7.01 8.64 8.29
C LEU A 15 6.80 7.57 7.21
N HIS A 16 6.19 7.94 6.08
CA HIS A 16 5.91 7.03 4.97
C HIS A 16 7.19 6.44 4.37
N HIS A 17 8.27 7.20 4.30
CA HIS A 17 9.55 6.70 3.79
C HIS A 17 10.27 5.81 4.81
N LEU A 18 10.06 6.04 6.12
CA LEU A 18 10.72 5.30 7.18
C LEU A 18 10.05 3.95 7.48
N LEU A 19 8.71 3.87 7.45
CA LEU A 19 7.94 2.67 7.77
C LEU A 19 8.30 1.42 6.91
N PRO A 20 8.49 1.52 5.58
CA PRO A 20 8.87 0.39 4.75
C PRO A 20 10.18 -0.28 5.21
N PHE A 21 11.17 0.50 5.66
CA PHE A 21 12.43 -0.06 6.16
C PHE A 21 12.25 -0.81 7.48
N ILE A 22 11.38 -0.32 8.37
CA ILE A 22 11.01 -1.04 9.60
C ILE A 22 10.31 -2.36 9.24
N LEU A 23 9.37 -2.33 8.28
CA LEU A 23 8.65 -3.52 7.83
C LEU A 23 9.58 -4.56 7.20
N VAL A 24 10.59 -4.13 6.42
CA VAL A 24 11.63 -5.02 5.92
C VAL A 24 12.36 -5.70 7.07
N GLY A 25 12.80 -4.96 8.09
CA GLY A 25 13.43 -5.54 9.28
C GLY A 25 12.54 -6.56 10.00
N ALA A 26 11.26 -6.23 10.19
CA ALA A 26 10.27 -7.13 10.80
C ALA A 26 10.04 -8.39 9.95
N SER A 27 9.98 -8.26 8.62
CA SER A 27 9.82 -9.40 7.71
C SER A 27 11.03 -10.35 7.73
N LEU A 28 12.26 -9.81 7.86
CA LEU A 28 13.46 -10.63 7.98
C LEU A 28 13.48 -11.42 9.29
N LEU A 29 13.08 -10.79 10.40
CA LEU A 29 12.91 -11.49 11.68
C LEU A 29 11.83 -12.58 11.58
N HIS A 30 10.71 -12.28 10.92
CA HIS A 30 9.64 -13.23 10.68
C HIS A 30 10.10 -14.43 9.83
N LEU A 31 10.87 -14.18 8.76
CA LEU A 31 11.46 -15.23 7.93
C LEU A 31 12.49 -16.06 8.69
N ALA A 32 13.30 -15.45 9.56
CA ALA A 32 14.23 -16.18 10.42
C ALA A 32 13.49 -17.13 11.38
N ALA A 33 12.32 -16.73 11.89
CA ALA A 33 11.45 -17.60 12.68
C ALA A 33 10.82 -18.72 11.83
N LEU A 34 10.35 -18.40 10.61
CA LEU A 34 9.79 -19.39 9.68
C LEU A 34 10.84 -20.42 9.26
N HIS A 35 12.09 -20.01 9.11
CA HIS A 35 13.19 -20.89 8.71
C HIS A 35 13.40 -22.07 9.66
N GLN A 36 13.04 -21.93 10.95
CA GLN A 36 13.18 -23.00 11.93
C GLN A 36 12.17 -24.14 11.75
N TYR A 37 10.98 -23.85 11.22
CA TYR A 37 9.86 -24.79 11.15
C TYR A 37 9.44 -25.14 9.71
N GLY A 38 9.88 -24.36 8.72
CA GLY A 38 9.50 -24.53 7.32
C GLY A 38 8.06 -24.08 7.01
N SER A 39 7.74 -23.93 5.71
CA SER A 39 6.38 -23.59 5.27
C SER A 39 5.50 -24.84 5.17
N ASN A 40 4.27 -24.75 5.65
CA ASN A 40 3.25 -25.77 5.48
C ASN A 40 2.40 -25.49 4.23
N ASN A 41 2.24 -26.49 3.36
CA ASN A 41 1.34 -26.43 2.21
C ASN A 41 0.38 -27.62 2.23
N ALA A 42 -0.92 -27.36 2.40
CA ALA A 42 -1.95 -28.39 2.44
C ALA A 42 -2.24 -29.04 1.07
N LEU A 43 -1.84 -28.39 -0.04
CA LEU A 43 -2.19 -28.77 -1.41
C LEU A 43 -0.98 -29.01 -2.34
N GLY A 44 0.26 -28.80 -1.87
CA GLY A 44 1.50 -29.07 -2.60
C GLY A 44 1.76 -28.27 -3.89
N SER A 45 0.86 -27.37 -4.30
CA SER A 45 0.98 -26.66 -5.60
C SER A 45 1.72 -25.32 -5.51
N SER A 46 2.51 -25.00 -6.54
CA SER A 46 3.23 -23.72 -6.67
C SER A 46 2.28 -22.62 -7.16
N SER A 47 1.63 -21.92 -6.23
CA SER A 47 0.65 -20.86 -6.51
C SER A 47 1.25 -19.54 -7.05
N PHE A 48 2.55 -19.53 -7.38
CA PHE A 48 3.30 -18.31 -7.67
C PHE A 48 2.80 -17.57 -8.93
N GLY A 49 2.33 -18.29 -9.95
CA GLY A 49 1.94 -17.68 -11.23
C GLY A 49 0.61 -16.93 -11.23
N SER A 50 -0.36 -17.33 -10.40
CA SER A 50 -1.72 -16.77 -10.42
C SER A 50 -1.76 -15.33 -9.90
N CYS A 51 -1.07 -15.06 -8.79
CA CYS A 51 -1.04 -13.73 -8.18
C CYS A 51 -0.36 -12.69 -9.09
N CYS A 52 0.78 -13.04 -9.69
CA CYS A 52 1.50 -12.14 -10.59
C CYS A 52 0.68 -11.79 -11.83
N TYR A 53 -0.02 -12.77 -12.42
CA TYR A 53 -0.88 -12.53 -13.59
C TYR A 53 -2.02 -11.55 -13.29
N LEU A 54 -2.66 -11.69 -12.13
CA LEU A 54 -3.72 -10.77 -11.69
C LEU A 54 -3.18 -9.35 -11.48
N PHE A 55 -2.01 -9.22 -10.84
CA PHE A 55 -1.38 -7.92 -10.61
C PHE A 55 -1.06 -7.21 -11.94
N PHE A 56 -0.41 -7.91 -12.89
CA PHE A 56 -0.14 -7.35 -14.22
C PHE A 56 -1.41 -6.92 -14.97
N HIS A 57 -2.50 -7.68 -14.85
CA HIS A 57 -3.76 -7.27 -15.48
C HIS A 57 -4.34 -5.99 -14.87
N LEU A 58 -4.29 -5.84 -13.54
CA LEU A 58 -4.77 -4.64 -12.86
C LEU A 58 -3.94 -3.42 -13.24
N ASP A 59 -2.61 -3.51 -13.24
CA ASP A 59 -1.76 -2.35 -13.56
C ASP A 59 -1.90 -1.89 -15.02
N PHE A 60 -1.88 -2.83 -15.98
CA PHE A 60 -1.83 -2.48 -17.40
C PHE A 60 -3.20 -2.23 -18.03
N TYR A 61 -4.23 -2.99 -17.63
CA TYR A 61 -5.55 -2.91 -18.28
C TYR A 61 -6.60 -2.19 -17.43
N ALA A 62 -6.37 -2.05 -16.12
CA ALA A 62 -7.37 -1.53 -15.18
C ALA A 62 -6.77 -0.70 -14.02
N PRO A 63 -5.83 0.24 -14.28
CA PRO A 63 -4.99 0.85 -13.24
C PRO A 63 -5.78 1.62 -12.18
N ASN A 64 -6.96 2.12 -12.54
CA ASN A 64 -7.77 2.98 -11.67
C ASN A 64 -8.92 2.21 -10.99
N VAL A 65 -9.07 0.89 -11.23
CA VAL A 65 -10.21 0.11 -10.70
C VAL A 65 -10.24 0.05 -9.17
N LEU A 66 -9.09 0.14 -8.51
CA LEU A 66 -8.97 0.15 -7.05
C LEU A 66 -8.83 1.55 -6.45
N GLY A 67 -8.86 2.59 -7.28
CA GLY A 67 -8.72 3.99 -6.85
C GLY A 67 -10.05 4.73 -6.78
N HIS A 68 -10.06 5.91 -6.16
CA HIS A 68 -11.19 6.83 -6.17
C HIS A 68 -10.97 7.97 -7.15
N ALA A 69 -11.99 8.32 -7.94
CA ALA A 69 -11.89 9.40 -8.93
C ALA A 69 -11.60 10.78 -8.30
N ASP A 70 -12.04 11.00 -7.06
CA ASP A 70 -11.84 12.26 -6.34
C ASP A 70 -10.35 12.56 -6.05
N ASN A 71 -9.47 11.55 -6.07
CA ASN A 71 -8.04 11.73 -5.86
C ASN A 71 -7.31 12.43 -7.02
N TYR A 72 -7.96 12.58 -8.19
CA TYR A 72 -7.44 13.36 -9.31
C TYR A 72 -7.80 14.85 -9.23
N ILE A 73 -8.72 15.22 -8.32
CA ILE A 73 -9.13 16.60 -8.12
C ILE A 73 -8.21 17.22 -7.07
N PRO A 74 -7.56 18.38 -7.33
CA PRO A 74 -6.75 19.05 -6.34
C PRO A 74 -7.54 19.37 -5.07
N VAL A 75 -6.91 19.19 -3.91
CA VAL A 75 -7.55 19.45 -2.62
C VAL A 75 -7.92 20.92 -2.49
N ILE A 76 -9.21 21.17 -2.25
CA ILE A 76 -9.73 22.49 -1.88
C ILE A 76 -9.98 22.50 -0.37
N PRO A 77 -9.22 23.27 0.43
CA PRO A 77 -9.27 23.17 1.89
C PRO A 77 -10.63 23.45 2.55
N MET A 78 -11.55 24.08 1.83
CA MET A 78 -12.85 24.55 2.33
C MET A 78 -14.03 23.76 1.77
N SER A 79 -13.78 22.69 1.00
CA SER A 79 -14.84 21.86 0.42
C SER A 79 -14.46 20.39 0.53
N THR A 80 -15.40 19.58 1.02
CA THR A 80 -15.31 18.12 0.99
C THR A 80 -16.20 17.61 -0.14
N PRO A 81 -15.72 16.68 -0.99
CA PRO A 81 -16.57 16.05 -2.00
C PRO A 81 -17.80 15.40 -1.36
N PRO A 82 -18.99 15.48 -1.97
CA PRO A 82 -20.22 14.89 -1.42
C PRO A 82 -20.17 13.37 -1.26
N HIS A 83 -19.31 12.69 -2.02
CA HIS A 83 -19.19 11.23 -2.08
C HIS A 83 -17.79 10.77 -1.62
N ILE A 84 -17.31 11.28 -0.49
CA ILE A 84 -16.01 10.89 0.06
C ILE A 84 -16.07 9.48 0.71
N VAL A 85 -15.16 8.59 0.33
CA VAL A 85 -15.08 7.21 0.81
C VAL A 85 -13.61 6.84 1.09
N PRO A 86 -13.29 6.18 2.22
CA PRO A 86 -11.93 5.67 2.47
C PRO A 86 -11.52 4.55 1.49
N GLU A 87 -10.23 4.45 1.24
CA GLU A 87 -9.59 3.29 0.59
C GLU A 87 -9.53 2.02 1.45
#